data_AF-A0A834CCV9-F1
#
_entry.id   AF-A0A834CCV9-F1
#
_cell.length_a   1.000
_cell.length_b   1.000
_cell.length_c   1.000
_cell.angle_alpha   90.00
_cell.angle_beta   90.00
_cell.angle_gamma   90.00
#
_symmetry.space_group_name_H-M   'P 1'
#
loop_
_entity.id
_entity.type
_entity.pdbx_description
1 polymer ?
#
loop_
_entity_poly.entity_id
_entity_poly.type
_entity_poly.pdbx_seq_one_letter_code
_entity_poly.pdbx_strand_id
1 'polypeptide(L)'
;MPSKVSCLYLLTVVCWASALWYLSISRPSSSYVGQMAFPVRKAPKGNKNATFSNIRTRSLNPHDFGYLINEDKKCEAEPPFLVILISTTHKEFDARQAIRETWGDESTFPDVRVVTLFLLGRSTDAVLNQMVEQESQIFHDVVVGGLY
;
A
#
# COMPACT_ATOMS: atom_id res chain seq x y z
N MET A 1 26.80 -32.36 46.38
CA MET A 1 25.39 -32.27 45.93
C MET A 1 24.97 -30.80 46.06
N PRO A 2 24.87 -30.02 44.97
CA PRO A 2 24.46 -28.63 45.08
C PRO A 2 23.03 -28.55 45.64
N SER A 3 22.79 -27.63 46.58
CA SER A 3 21.49 -27.48 47.24
C SER A 3 20.44 -26.99 46.23
N LYS A 4 19.19 -27.44 46.39
CA LYS A 4 18.05 -27.07 45.53
C LYS A 4 17.88 -25.54 45.38
N VAL A 5 18.26 -24.78 46.42
CA VAL A 5 18.20 -23.31 46.46
C VAL A 5 19.24 -22.66 45.55
N SER A 6 20.44 -23.26 45.45
CA SER A 6 21.50 -22.78 44.55
C SER A 6 21.11 -22.97 43.09
N CYS A 7 20.40 -24.06 42.75
CA CYS A 7 19.93 -24.32 41.40
C CYS A 7 18.82 -23.34 40.97
N LEU A 8 17.87 -23.05 41.86
CA LEU A 8 16.81 -22.06 41.60
C LEU A 8 17.37 -20.65 41.36
N TYR A 9 18.40 -20.28 42.13
CA TYR A 9 19.07 -18.98 41.96
C TYR A 9 19.84 -18.89 40.63
N LEU A 10 20.50 -19.96 40.21
CA LEU A 10 21.18 -19.99 38.91
C LEU A 10 20.18 -19.90 37.75
N LEU A 11 19.05 -20.60 37.84
CA LEU A 11 18.02 -20.54 36.81
C LEU A 11 17.39 -19.16 36.69
N THR A 12 17.13 -18.49 37.81
CA THR A 12 16.59 -17.12 37.77
C THR A 12 17.61 -16.17 37.15
N VAL A 13 18.86 -16.19 37.60
CA VAL A 13 19.91 -15.32 37.05
C VAL A 13 20.11 -15.53 35.54
N VAL A 14 20.13 -16.79 35.07
CA VAL A 14 20.23 -17.10 33.63
C VAL A 14 19.00 -16.60 32.86
N CYS A 15 17.80 -16.75 33.42
CA CYS A 15 16.57 -16.30 32.78
C CYS A 15 16.50 -14.77 32.67
N TRP A 16 16.87 -14.05 33.74
CA TRP A 16 16.96 -12.59 33.76
C TRP A 16 18.05 -12.06 32.82
N ALA A 17 19.22 -12.70 32.79
CA ALA A 17 20.29 -12.35 31.85
C ALA A 17 19.84 -12.56 30.39
N SER A 18 19.12 -13.66 30.11
CA SER A 18 18.57 -13.93 28.78
C SER A 18 17.51 -12.89 28.40
N ALA A 19 16.58 -12.56 29.31
CA ALA A 19 15.56 -11.55 29.06
C ALA A 19 16.16 -10.16 28.79
N LEU A 20 17.16 -9.75 29.56
CA LEU A 20 17.89 -8.51 29.33
C LEU A 20 18.67 -8.53 28.00
N TRP A 21 19.20 -9.69 27.60
CA TRP A 21 19.86 -9.85 26.30
C TRP A 21 18.87 -9.77 25.14
N TYR A 22 17.70 -10.39 25.27
CA TYR A 22 16.61 -10.27 24.30
C TYR A 22 16.05 -8.86 24.19
N LEU A 23 15.98 -8.11 25.29
CA LEU A 23 15.49 -6.72 25.31
C LEU A 23 16.55 -5.71 24.83
N SER A 24 17.84 -6.06 24.88
CA SER A 24 18.94 -5.22 24.38
C SER A 24 19.32 -5.50 22.93
N ILE A 25 18.89 -6.62 22.36
CA ILE A 25 18.85 -6.81 20.91
C ILE A 25 17.71 -5.94 20.40
N SER A 26 18.06 -4.70 20.01
CA SER A 26 17.24 -3.93 19.08
C SER A 26 16.88 -4.87 17.93
N ARG A 27 15.59 -5.21 17.81
CA ARG A 27 15.04 -5.89 16.63
C ARG A 27 15.57 -5.09 15.43
N PRO A 28 16.39 -5.66 14.54
CA PRO A 28 16.69 -4.97 13.31
C PRO A 28 15.34 -4.86 12.61
N SER A 29 14.69 -3.69 12.70
CA SER A 29 13.79 -3.27 11.65
C SER A 29 14.64 -3.44 10.40
N SER A 30 14.17 -4.31 9.50
CA SER A 30 14.82 -4.52 8.23
C SER A 30 14.93 -3.16 7.55
N SER A 31 16.07 -2.51 7.72
CA SER A 31 16.42 -1.23 7.12
C SER A 31 16.95 -1.45 5.72
N TYR A 32 16.49 -2.53 5.05
CA TYR A 32 16.61 -2.66 3.61
C TYR A 32 15.68 -1.65 2.94
N VAL A 33 15.97 -0.37 3.15
CA VAL A 33 15.73 0.68 2.18
C VAL A 33 16.85 0.48 1.17
N GLY A 34 16.68 -0.50 0.29
CA GLY A 34 17.53 -0.55 -0.90
C GLY A 34 17.44 0.83 -1.54
N GLN A 35 18.57 1.51 -1.74
CA GLN A 35 18.63 2.70 -2.58
C GLN A 35 18.28 2.27 -4.01
N MET A 36 16.98 2.14 -4.26
CA MET A 36 16.41 1.96 -5.59
C MET A 36 16.51 3.32 -6.26
N ALA A 37 17.71 3.70 -6.67
CA ALA A 37 17.88 4.81 -7.59
C ALA A 37 17.30 4.34 -8.93
N PHE A 38 16.05 4.66 -9.19
CA PHE A 38 15.47 4.45 -10.51
C PHE A 38 16.05 5.52 -11.43
N PRO A 39 16.91 5.17 -12.41
CA PRO A 39 17.27 6.13 -13.43
C PRO A 39 16.01 6.47 -14.22
N VAL A 40 15.40 7.61 -13.90
CA VAL A 40 14.24 8.13 -14.62
C VAL A 40 14.73 8.51 -16.00
N ARG A 41 14.61 7.59 -16.96
CA ARG A 41 14.59 8.01 -18.36
C ARG A 41 13.39 8.93 -18.47
N LYS A 42 13.64 10.23 -18.57
CA LYS A 42 12.64 11.18 -19.07
C LYS A 42 12.00 10.48 -20.27
N ALA A 43 10.69 10.22 -20.18
CA ALA A 43 9.97 9.60 -21.27
C ALA A 43 10.39 10.38 -22.53
N PRO A 44 10.88 9.70 -23.59
CA PRO A 44 11.18 10.40 -24.82
C PRO A 44 9.92 11.19 -25.14
N LYS A 45 10.05 12.51 -25.36
CA LYS A 45 8.94 13.36 -25.78
C LYS A 45 8.26 12.60 -26.91
N GLY A 46 7.11 11.99 -26.61
CA GLY A 46 6.47 11.08 -27.52
C GLY A 46 6.32 11.87 -28.81
N ASN A 47 6.85 11.33 -29.90
CA ASN A 47 6.58 11.92 -31.20
C ASN A 47 5.05 11.99 -31.24
N LYS A 48 4.46 13.19 -31.34
CA LYS A 48 3.00 13.39 -31.31
C LYS A 48 2.27 12.63 -32.44
N ASN A 49 3.05 11.93 -33.27
CA ASN A 49 2.70 11.10 -34.40
C ASN A 49 2.66 9.60 -34.06
N ALA A 50 2.92 9.19 -32.80
CA ALA A 50 2.55 7.86 -32.33
C ALA A 50 1.03 7.83 -32.15
N THR A 51 0.32 7.88 -33.27
CA THR A 51 -1.13 7.77 -33.29
C THR A 51 -1.48 6.32 -32.95
N PHE A 52 -1.90 6.10 -31.70
CA PHE A 52 -2.62 4.89 -31.28
C PHE A 52 -3.96 4.69 -32.02
N SER A 53 -4.23 5.47 -33.07
CA SER A 53 -5.43 5.45 -33.90
C SER A 53 -5.65 4.13 -34.65
N ASN A 54 -4.62 3.29 -34.77
CA ASN A 54 -4.73 1.99 -35.45
C ASN A 54 -5.00 0.82 -34.50
N ILE A 55 -4.99 1.02 -33.17
CA ILE A 55 -5.49 -0.01 -32.27
C ILE A 55 -7.00 0.14 -32.23
N ARG A 56 -7.68 -0.63 -33.09
CA ARG A 56 -9.13 -0.80 -33.01
C ARG A 56 -9.48 -1.61 -31.77
N THR A 57 -9.36 -1.00 -30.59
CA THR A 57 -9.92 -1.55 -29.36
C THR A 57 -11.44 -1.46 -29.46
N ARG A 58 -12.07 -2.49 -30.05
CA ARG A 58 -13.49 -2.71 -29.76
C ARG A 58 -13.57 -2.89 -28.25
N SER A 59 -14.28 -1.99 -27.56
CA SER A 59 -14.65 -2.21 -26.18
C SER A 59 -15.37 -3.55 -26.13
N LEU A 60 -14.71 -4.56 -25.53
CA LEU A 60 -15.27 -5.91 -25.42
C LEU A 60 -16.48 -5.91 -24.49
N ASN A 61 -16.58 -4.89 -23.63
CA ASN A 61 -17.69 -4.71 -22.73
C ASN A 61 -18.02 -3.22 -22.52
N PRO A 62 -18.80 -2.60 -23.43
CA PRO A 62 -19.27 -1.23 -23.26
C PRO A 62 -20.44 -1.23 -22.26
N HIS A 63 -20.12 -1.40 -20.98
CA HIS A 63 -21.04 -1.11 -19.90
C HIS A 63 -20.64 0.21 -19.24
N ASP A 64 -21.64 0.99 -18.85
CA ASP A 64 -21.46 2.21 -18.07
C ASP A 64 -21.13 1.83 -16.63
N PHE A 65 -19.86 1.52 -16.40
CA PHE A 65 -19.33 1.24 -15.07
C PHE A 65 -19.18 2.57 -14.33
N GLY A 66 -20.27 3.01 -13.70
CA GLY A 66 -20.26 4.19 -12.86
C GLY A 66 -19.34 3.99 -11.65
N TYR A 67 -18.61 5.03 -11.27
CA TYR A 67 -17.87 5.05 -10.01
C TYR A 67 -18.78 5.54 -8.88
N LEU A 68 -18.76 4.82 -7.75
CA LEU A 68 -19.41 5.26 -6.51
C LEU A 68 -18.50 6.24 -5.75
N ILE A 69 -17.20 5.97 -5.76
CA ILE A 69 -16.15 6.82 -5.21
C ILE A 69 -15.08 6.94 -6.28
N ASN A 70 -14.69 8.17 -6.61
CA ASN A 70 -13.70 8.48 -7.63
C ASN A 70 -12.73 9.56 -7.16
N GLU A 71 -11.45 9.39 -7.48
CA GLU A 71 -10.35 10.30 -7.13
C GLU A 71 -9.80 10.97 -8.40
N ASP A 72 -10.67 11.70 -9.10
CA ASP A 72 -10.41 12.30 -10.42
C ASP A 72 -9.20 13.25 -10.42
N LYS A 73 -8.98 13.97 -9.33
CA LYS A 73 -7.89 14.94 -9.18
C LYS A 73 -6.52 14.31 -8.95
N LYS A 74 -6.43 13.03 -8.55
CA LYS A 74 -5.17 12.40 -8.12
C LYS A 74 -4.11 12.36 -9.22
N CYS A 75 -4.54 12.30 -10.48
CA CYS A 75 -3.66 12.22 -11.65
C CYS A 75 -3.72 13.45 -12.57
N GLU A 76 -4.52 14.47 -12.26
CA GLU A 76 -4.77 15.60 -13.16
C GLU A 76 -3.63 16.64 -13.14
N ALA A 77 -3.16 17.01 -11.95
CA ALA A 77 -2.18 18.09 -11.80
C ALA A 77 -0.78 17.72 -12.30
N GLU A 78 -0.31 16.52 -11.96
CA GLU A 78 0.99 16.01 -12.36
C GLU A 78 0.87 14.52 -12.73
N PRO A 79 1.10 14.13 -13.99
CA PRO A 79 0.97 12.74 -14.40
C PRO A 79 2.01 11.89 -13.67
N PRO A 80 1.60 10.84 -12.93
CA PRO A 80 2.55 9.99 -12.22
C PRO A 80 3.39 9.16 -13.20
N PHE A 81 4.61 8.81 -12.79
CA PHE A 81 5.45 7.87 -13.52
C PHE A 81 4.85 6.45 -13.47
N LEU A 82 4.28 6.07 -12.32
CA LEU A 82 3.68 4.77 -12.09
C LEU A 82 2.41 4.94 -11.24
N VAL A 83 1.33 4.26 -11.64
CA VAL A 83 0.14 4.07 -10.81
C VAL A 83 0.10 2.61 -10.38
N ILE A 84 0.01 2.37 -9.08
CA ILE A 84 -0.18 1.05 -8.50
C ILE A 84 -1.64 0.94 -8.07
N LEU A 85 -2.40 0.12 -8.79
CA LEU A 85 -3.81 -0.12 -8.49
C LEU A 85 -3.96 -1.46 -7.76
N ILE A 86 -4.40 -1.40 -6.51
CA ILE A 86 -4.44 -2.54 -5.60
C ILE A 86 -5.89 -2.95 -5.39
N SER A 87 -6.25 -4.14 -5.85
CA SER A 87 -7.60 -4.68 -5.61
C SER A 87 -7.73 -5.16 -4.17
N THR A 88 -8.69 -4.63 -3.43
CA THR A 88 -8.99 -5.04 -2.05
C THR A 88 -10.50 -5.18 -1.81
N THR A 89 -10.87 -5.71 -0.65
CA THR A 89 -12.25 -5.79 -0.16
C THR A 89 -12.46 -4.79 0.97
N HIS A 90 -13.72 -4.43 1.27
CA HIS A 90 -14.03 -3.44 2.29
C HIS A 90 -13.47 -3.78 3.68
N LYS A 91 -13.39 -5.07 4.01
CA LYS A 91 -12.91 -5.55 5.33
C LYS A 91 -11.40 -5.43 5.50
N GLU A 92 -10.63 -5.28 4.42
CA GLU A 92 -9.16 -5.26 4.44
C GLU A 92 -8.61 -3.86 4.74
N PHE A 93 -9.21 -3.14 5.69
CA PHE A 93 -8.76 -1.82 6.10
C PHE A 93 -7.31 -1.85 6.63
N ASP A 94 -7.00 -2.79 7.52
CA ASP A 94 -5.66 -2.92 8.10
C ASP A 94 -4.60 -3.27 7.05
N ALA A 95 -4.97 -4.02 6.02
CA ALA A 95 -4.06 -4.35 4.92
C ALA A 95 -3.77 -3.10 4.07
N ARG A 96 -4.79 -2.30 3.75
CA ARG A 96 -4.59 -1.01 3.08
C ARG A 96 -3.72 -0.08 3.91
N GLN A 97 -3.97 0.00 5.22
CA GLN A 97 -3.16 0.80 6.13
C GLN A 97 -1.69 0.35 6.16
N ALA A 98 -1.44 -0.95 6.29
CA ALA A 98 -0.08 -1.48 6.25
C ALA A 98 0.63 -1.18 4.93
N ILE A 99 -0.09 -1.18 3.80
CA ILE A 99 0.47 -0.81 2.50
C ILE A 99 0.84 0.68 2.47
N ARG A 100 -0.05 1.57 2.95
CA ARG A 100 0.21 3.02 3.06
C ARG A 100 1.45 3.32 3.91
N GLU A 101 1.64 2.57 4.98
CA GLU A 101 2.76 2.75 5.93
C GLU A 101 4.04 2.03 5.47
N THR A 102 3.99 1.27 4.39
CA THR A 102 5.15 0.54 3.87
C THR A 102 5.43 0.91 2.42
N TRP A 103 5.40 -0.05 1.50
CA TRP A 103 5.84 0.14 0.12
C TRP A 103 4.89 0.99 -0.73
N GLY A 104 3.67 1.24 -0.25
CA GLY A 104 2.65 2.04 -0.93
C GLY A 104 2.72 3.54 -0.63
N ASP A 105 3.63 3.99 0.24
CA ASP A 105 3.82 5.40 0.56
C ASP A 105 4.30 6.17 -0.69
N GLU A 106 3.50 7.15 -1.13
CA GLU A 106 3.80 7.99 -2.30
C GLU A 106 5.09 8.83 -2.11
N SER A 107 5.57 8.99 -0.87
CA SER A 107 6.81 9.70 -0.55
C SER A 107 8.06 8.82 -0.59
N THR A 108 7.92 7.50 -0.80
CA THR A 108 9.04 6.54 -0.83
C THR A 108 10.11 6.92 -1.86
N PHE A 109 9.70 7.52 -2.98
CA PHE A 109 10.60 7.90 -4.08
C PHE A 109 10.54 9.41 -4.34
N PRO A 110 11.53 10.20 -3.87
CA PRO A 110 11.49 11.66 -4.00
C PRO A 110 11.65 12.15 -5.45
N ASP A 111 12.31 11.36 -6.31
CA ASP A 111 12.61 11.74 -7.69
C ASP A 111 11.55 11.27 -8.71
N VAL A 112 10.63 10.40 -8.30
CA VAL A 112 9.55 9.89 -9.16
C VAL A 112 8.22 9.89 -8.44
N ARG A 113 7.22 10.49 -9.08
CA ARG A 113 5.85 10.43 -8.59
C ARG A 113 5.27 9.04 -8.83
N VAL A 114 5.11 8.27 -7.76
CA VAL A 114 4.39 6.99 -7.75
C VAL A 114 3.09 7.19 -6.97
N VAL A 115 1.97 6.82 -7.56
CA VAL A 115 0.64 6.96 -6.93
C VAL A 115 0.11 5.57 -6.60
N THR A 116 -0.39 5.40 -5.39
CA THR A 116 -1.02 4.16 -4.92
C THR A 116 -2.52 4.40 -4.77
N LEU A 117 -3.34 3.54 -5.36
CA LEU A 117 -4.80 3.59 -5.28
C LEU A 117 -5.36 2.21 -4.93
N PHE A 118 -6.41 2.18 -4.12
CA PHE A 118 -7.14 0.97 -3.76
C PHE A 118 -8.43 0.87 -4.56
N LEU A 119 -8.58 -0.23 -5.29
CA LEU A 119 -9.77 -0.54 -6.08
C LEU A 119 -10.68 -1.50 -5.32
N LEU A 120 -11.95 -1.12 -5.19
CA LEU A 120 -12.99 -1.92 -4.56
C LEU A 120 -14.22 -2.01 -5.48
N GLY A 121 -14.99 -3.09 -5.36
CA GLY A 121 -16.36 -3.15 -5.87
C GLY A 121 -17.35 -2.62 -4.83
N ARG A 122 -18.65 -2.69 -5.11
CA ARG A 122 -19.71 -2.40 -4.13
C ARG A 122 -19.93 -3.57 -3.16
N SER A 123 -20.07 -3.30 -1.87
CA SER A 123 -20.48 -4.31 -0.87
C SER A 123 -22.00 -4.38 -0.76
N THR A 124 -22.53 -5.57 -0.45
CA THR A 124 -23.94 -5.73 -0.02
C THR A 124 -24.19 -5.20 1.38
N ASP A 125 -23.14 -5.04 2.18
CA ASP A 125 -23.19 -4.52 3.55
C ASP A 125 -23.06 -3.00 3.54
N ALA A 126 -24.13 -2.31 3.92
CA ALA A 126 -24.19 -0.84 3.98
C ALA A 126 -23.19 -0.25 4.99
N VAL A 127 -22.92 -0.94 6.11
CA VAL A 127 -21.98 -0.46 7.12
C VAL A 127 -20.56 -0.47 6.54
N LEU A 128 -20.20 -1.53 5.82
CA LEU A 128 -18.89 -1.61 5.17
C LEU A 128 -18.72 -0.54 4.08
N ASN A 129 -19.76 -0.26 3.29
CA ASN A 129 -19.72 0.83 2.30
C ASN A 129 -19.47 2.18 3.00
N GLN A 130 -20.20 2.47 4.09
CA GLN A 130 -20.04 3.71 4.85
C GLN A 130 -18.64 3.84 5.50
N MET A 131 -18.07 2.74 6.00
CA MET A 131 -16.71 2.74 6.53
C MET A 131 -15.67 3.07 5.47
N VAL A 132 -15.83 2.53 4.25
CA VAL A 132 -14.94 2.84 3.13
C VAL A 132 -15.12 4.29 2.63
N GLU A 133 -16.33 4.84 2.66
CA GLU A 133 -16.55 6.27 2.37
C GLU A 133 -15.80 7.16 3.37
N GLN A 134 -15.83 6.83 4.66
CA GLN A 134 -15.08 7.55 5.69
C GLN A 134 -13.56 7.42 5.48
N GLU A 135 -13.08 6.22 5.15
CA GLU A 135 -11.68 5.99 4.79
C GLU A 135 -11.26 6.88 3.60
N SER A 136 -12.07 6.92 2.54
CA SER A 136 -11.80 7.72 1.34
C SER A 136 -11.73 9.22 1.64
N GLN A 137 -12.56 9.73 2.55
CA GLN A 137 -12.54 11.14 2.97
C GLN A 137 -11.25 11.52 3.72
N ILE A 138 -10.55 10.54 4.29
CA ILE A 138 -9.30 10.77 5.03
C ILE A 138 -8.10 10.63 4.11
N PHE A 139 -8.04 9.56 3.32
CA PHE A 139 -6.84 9.19 2.57
C PHE A 139 -6.87 9.59 1.09
N HIS A 140 -8.05 9.81 0.50
CA HIS A 140 -8.21 10.17 -0.91
C HIS A 140 -7.45 9.24 -1.88
N ASP A 141 -7.51 7.94 -1.60
CA ASP A 141 -6.83 6.89 -2.36
C ASP A 141 -7.71 5.69 -2.70
N VAL A 142 -9.03 5.81 -2.50
CA VAL A 142 -9.99 4.72 -2.72
C VAL A 142 -10.84 4.99 -3.95
N VAL A 143 -10.95 4.00 -4.84
CA VAL A 143 -11.84 4.01 -5.99
C VAL A 143 -12.81 2.84 -5.88
N VAL A 144 -14.11 3.14 -5.92
CA VAL A 144 -15.16 2.12 -5.83
C VAL A 144 -15.95 2.06 -7.13
N GLY A 145 -15.92 0.91 -7.80
CA GLY A 145 -16.72 0.63 -8.98
C GLY A 145 -18.14 0.17 -8.62
N GLY A 146 -19.14 0.78 -9.24
CA GLY A 146 -20.53 0.32 -9.24
C GLY A 146 -20.79 -0.63 -10.39
N LEU A 147 -21.04 -1.90 -10.09
CA LEU A 147 -21.76 -2.79 -11.01
C LEU A 147 -23.25 -2.61 -10.67
N TYR A 148 -24.02 -2.04 -11.61
CA TYR A 148 -25.47 -1.88 -11.48
C TYR A 148 -26.18 -3.23 -11.60
#